data_AF-A0A6I6S784-F1
#
_entry.id   AF-A0A6I6S784-F1
#
_cell.length_a   1.000
_cell.length_b   1.000
_cell.length_c   1.000
_cell.angle_alpha   90.00
_cell.angle_beta   90.00
_cell.angle_gamma   90.00
#
_symmetry.space_group_name_H-M   'P 1'
#
loop_
_entity.id
_entity.type
_entity.pdbx_description
1 polymer ?
#
loop_
_entity_poly.entity_id
_entity_poly.type
_entity_poly.pdbx_seq_one_letter_code
_entity_poly.pdbx_strand_id
1 'polypeptide(L)'
;MESTSPHGEGPTADPVADFRGAVQDVLDTADAWCGVEVLEPGLERALAVLRQHPGLRGRFEDEIVSLLDSPVEGVVELVSFVMHELRWPAVEQAIRNRLSTPGRNVSHFRLHEAMLDAFSDSWGERDLYARFRS
;
A
#
# COMPACT_ATOMS: atom_id res chain seq x y z
N MET A 1 -0.33 -49.51 -16.00
CA MET A 1 0.39 -48.71 -17.02
C MET A 1 -0.67 -47.75 -17.55
N GLU A 2 -0.71 -46.47 -17.23
CA GLU A 2 0.38 -45.52 -17.10
C GLU A 2 0.33 -44.71 -15.80
N SER A 3 1.52 -44.28 -15.40
CA SER A 3 1.81 -43.35 -14.32
C SER A 3 1.75 -41.92 -14.87
N THR A 4 1.09 -41.01 -14.18
CA THR A 4 1.52 -39.60 -14.16
C THR A 4 1.47 -39.10 -12.72
N SER A 5 2.67 -38.93 -12.18
CA SER A 5 2.98 -38.48 -10.83
C SER A 5 2.80 -36.94 -10.71
N PRO A 6 3.13 -36.32 -9.57
CA PRO A 6 2.32 -35.30 -8.91
C PRO A 6 2.77 -33.88 -9.32
N HIS A 7 1.84 -32.97 -9.60
CA HIS A 7 2.18 -31.55 -9.66
C HIS A 7 1.04 -30.71 -9.11
N GLY A 8 1.42 -29.80 -8.24
CA GLY A 8 0.54 -29.05 -7.37
C GLY A 8 1.08 -29.07 -5.95
N GLU A 9 2.37 -28.77 -5.78
CA GLU A 9 2.81 -28.02 -4.61
C GLU A 9 1.73 -26.96 -4.35
N GLY A 10 1.02 -27.09 -3.22
CA GLY A 10 0.02 -26.10 -2.82
C GLY A 10 0.67 -24.73 -2.91
N PRO A 11 -0.06 -23.69 -3.37
CA PRO A 11 0.56 -22.40 -3.64
C PRO A 11 1.27 -21.98 -2.36
N THR A 12 2.60 -21.98 -2.39
CA THR A 12 3.40 -21.23 -1.45
C THR A 12 3.01 -19.81 -1.82
N ALA A 13 1.95 -19.32 -1.17
CA ALA A 13 1.32 -18.06 -1.49
C ALA A 13 2.43 -17.02 -1.49
N ASP A 14 2.78 -16.54 -2.68
CA ASP A 14 3.82 -15.53 -2.80
C ASP A 14 3.27 -14.30 -2.07
N PRO A 15 3.85 -13.91 -0.92
CA PRO A 15 3.25 -12.89 -0.07
C PRO A 15 3.29 -11.53 -0.75
N VAL A 16 4.16 -11.34 -1.75
CA VAL A 16 4.16 -10.14 -2.59
C VAL A 16 2.98 -10.17 -3.55
N ALA A 17 2.65 -11.32 -4.12
CA ALA A 17 1.43 -11.50 -4.92
C ALA A 17 0.15 -11.32 -4.09
N ASP A 18 0.10 -11.81 -2.84
CA ASP A 18 -1.06 -11.57 -1.96
C ASP A 18 -1.20 -10.08 -1.62
N PHE A 19 -0.08 -9.40 -1.33
CA PHE A 19 -0.05 -7.95 -1.15
C PHE A 19 -0.56 -7.21 -2.39
N ARG A 20 -0.06 -7.54 -3.60
CA ARG A 20 -0.55 -6.96 -4.86
C ARG A 20 -2.04 -7.20 -5.06
N GLY A 21 -2.53 -8.38 -4.72
CA GLY A 21 -3.96 -8.70 -4.77
C GLY A 21 -4.77 -7.78 -3.85
N ALA A 22 -4.31 -7.58 -2.61
CA ALA A 22 -4.94 -6.65 -1.67
C ALA A 22 -4.88 -5.20 -2.17
N VAL A 23 -3.76 -4.76 -2.76
CA VAL A 23 -3.66 -3.44 -3.40
C VAL A 23 -4.69 -3.30 -4.52
N GLN A 24 -4.79 -4.29 -5.41
CA GLN A 24 -5.72 -4.25 -6.54
C GLN A 24 -7.17 -4.14 -6.06
N ASP A 25 -7.53 -4.84 -4.99
CA ASP A 25 -8.86 -4.81 -4.36
C ASP A 25 -9.19 -3.42 -3.80
N VAL A 26 -8.23 -2.77 -3.13
CA VAL A 26 -8.36 -1.38 -2.67
C VAL A 26 -8.54 -0.43 -3.85
N LEU A 27 -7.78 -0.61 -4.94
CA LEU A 27 -7.89 0.25 -6.12
C LEU A 27 -9.22 0.09 -6.84
N ASP A 28 -9.71 -1.14 -7.01
CA ASP A 28 -11.01 -1.43 -7.61
C ASP A 28 -12.14 -0.87 -6.75
N THR A 29 -12.04 -1.02 -5.44
CA THR A 29 -13.03 -0.48 -4.50
C THR A 29 -13.01 1.06 -4.48
N ALA A 30 -11.83 1.69 -4.54
CA ALA A 30 -11.70 3.15 -4.60
C ALA A 30 -12.21 3.73 -5.92
N ASP A 31 -12.11 2.99 -7.02
CA ASP A 31 -12.69 3.38 -8.31
C ASP A 31 -14.22 3.23 -8.30
N ALA A 32 -14.73 2.14 -7.71
CA ALA A 32 -16.15 1.81 -7.70
C ALA A 32 -16.95 2.58 -6.62
N TRP A 33 -16.33 2.97 -5.52
CA TRP A 33 -17.00 3.51 -4.34
C TRP A 33 -16.23 4.69 -3.75
N CYS A 34 -16.95 5.77 -3.44
CA CYS A 34 -16.40 6.90 -2.72
C CYS A 34 -16.57 6.69 -1.21
N GLY A 35 -15.46 6.48 -0.50
CA GLY A 35 -15.42 6.38 0.96
C GLY A 35 -14.34 5.44 1.47
N VAL A 36 -13.64 5.82 2.52
CA VAL A 36 -12.53 5.06 3.10
C VAL A 36 -12.99 3.83 3.88
N GLU A 37 -14.23 3.84 4.36
CA GLU A 37 -14.85 2.74 5.13
C GLU A 37 -14.97 1.44 4.32
N VAL A 38 -15.14 1.54 3.00
CA VAL A 38 -15.19 0.36 2.11
C VAL A 38 -13.80 -0.15 1.73
N LEU A 39 -12.77 0.68 1.85
CA LEU A 39 -11.37 0.32 1.58
C LEU A 39 -10.74 -0.43 2.76
N GLU A 40 -11.27 -0.22 3.97
CA GLU A 40 -10.84 -0.84 5.24
C GLU A 40 -10.42 -2.31 5.11
N PRO A 41 -11.25 -3.25 4.60
CA PRO A 41 -10.88 -4.66 4.54
C PRO A 41 -9.65 -4.92 3.65
N GLY A 42 -9.51 -4.17 2.55
CA GLY A 42 -8.36 -4.27 1.65
C GLY A 42 -7.10 -3.68 2.28
N LEU A 43 -7.23 -2.55 2.98
CA LEU A 43 -6.16 -1.88 3.72
C LEU A 43 -5.62 -2.75 4.87
N GLU A 44 -6.52 -3.33 5.67
CA GLU A 44 -6.16 -4.24 6.77
C GLU A 44 -5.48 -5.50 6.25
N ARG A 45 -5.98 -6.07 5.15
CA ARG A 45 -5.37 -7.24 4.51
C ARG A 45 -3.95 -6.92 4.04
N ALA A 46 -3.76 -5.79 3.37
CA ALA A 46 -2.44 -5.34 2.92
C ALA A 46 -1.48 -5.19 4.11
N LEU A 47 -1.91 -4.53 5.19
CA LEU A 47 -1.10 -4.37 6.40
C LEU A 47 -0.78 -5.72 7.08
N ALA A 48 -1.75 -6.63 7.15
CA ALA A 48 -1.56 -7.95 7.73
C ALA A 48 -0.47 -8.74 6.99
N VAL A 49 -0.47 -8.73 5.66
CA VAL A 49 0.56 -9.37 4.83
C VAL A 49 1.95 -8.78 5.12
N LEU A 50 2.05 -7.45 5.20
CA LEU A 50 3.31 -6.77 5.50
C LEU A 50 3.84 -7.11 6.90
N ARG A 51 2.96 -7.21 7.90
CA ARG A 51 3.32 -7.56 9.28
C ARG A 51 3.68 -9.03 9.44
N GLN A 52 3.06 -9.93 8.68
CA GLN A 52 3.35 -11.36 8.70
C GLN A 52 4.69 -11.71 8.04
N HIS A 53 5.20 -10.86 7.13
CA HIS A 53 6.40 -11.13 6.36
C HIS A 53 7.49 -10.04 6.48
N PRO A 54 7.99 -9.73 7.70
CA PRO A 54 8.99 -8.67 7.88
C PRO A 54 10.32 -8.95 7.16
N GLY A 55 10.64 -10.23 6.90
CA GLY A 55 11.83 -10.63 6.14
C GLY A 55 11.80 -10.23 4.65
N LEU A 56 10.63 -9.86 4.12
CA LEU A 56 10.44 -9.42 2.74
C LEU A 56 10.23 -7.92 2.61
N ARG A 57 10.44 -7.17 3.70
CA ARG A 57 10.29 -5.71 3.76
C ARG A 57 10.89 -4.98 2.56
N GLY A 58 12.12 -5.31 2.15
CA GLY A 58 12.74 -4.65 0.99
C GLY A 58 12.00 -4.85 -0.33
N ARG A 59 11.33 -6.00 -0.52
CA ARG A 59 10.48 -6.23 -1.70
C ARG A 59 9.18 -5.44 -1.60
N PHE A 60 8.55 -5.41 -0.42
CA PHE A 60 7.35 -4.60 -0.22
C PHE A 60 7.61 -3.10 -0.35
N GLU A 61 8.75 -2.62 0.12
CA GLU A 61 9.20 -1.25 -0.10
C GLU A 61 9.30 -0.95 -1.61
N ASP A 62 9.88 -1.85 -2.41
CA ASP A 62 9.97 -1.69 -3.87
C ASP A 62 8.58 -1.64 -4.54
N GLU A 63 7.66 -2.53 -4.12
CA GLU A 63 6.27 -2.52 -4.61
C GLU A 63 5.55 -1.22 -4.28
N ILE A 64 5.61 -0.77 -3.03
CA ILE A 64 5.01 0.49 -2.59
C ILE A 64 5.63 1.66 -3.37
N VAL A 65 6.96 1.65 -3.54
CA VAL A 65 7.66 2.66 -4.33
C VAL A 65 7.23 2.65 -5.79
N SER A 66 6.92 1.49 -6.36
CA SER A 66 6.38 1.38 -7.72
C SER A 66 4.99 2.03 -7.84
N LEU A 67 4.12 1.83 -6.84
CA LEU A 67 2.77 2.44 -6.80
C LEU A 67 2.82 3.97 -6.83
N LEU A 68 3.84 4.57 -6.20
CA LEU A 68 4.05 6.03 -6.21
C LEU A 68 4.34 6.61 -7.60
N ASP A 69 4.65 5.79 -8.60
CA ASP A 69 4.81 6.28 -9.97
C ASP A 69 3.46 6.64 -10.64
N SER A 70 2.39 5.95 -10.23
CA SER A 70 1.01 6.20 -10.68
C SER A 70 0.09 6.49 -9.49
N PRO A 71 0.22 7.67 -8.85
CA PRO A 71 -0.57 8.02 -7.68
C PRO A 71 -2.04 8.23 -8.08
N VAL A 72 -2.91 7.32 -7.62
CA VAL A 72 -4.37 7.47 -7.67
C VAL A 72 -4.93 7.48 -6.24
N GLU A 73 -6.19 7.86 -6.07
CA GLU A 73 -6.80 8.04 -4.75
C GLU A 73 -6.65 6.80 -3.85
N GLY A 74 -6.93 5.60 -4.37
CA GLY A 74 -6.71 4.35 -3.61
C GLY A 74 -5.25 4.02 -3.29
N VAL A 75 -4.28 4.48 -4.11
CA VAL A 75 -2.85 4.35 -3.78
C VAL A 75 -2.50 5.29 -2.64
N VAL A 76 -3.02 6.51 -2.65
CA VAL A 76 -2.77 7.50 -1.59
C VAL A 76 -3.27 6.98 -0.26
N GLU A 77 -4.52 6.52 -0.20
CA GLU A 77 -5.15 5.89 0.96
C GLU A 77 -4.30 4.72 1.50
N LEU A 78 -3.95 3.78 0.62
CA LEU A 78 -3.16 2.60 0.98
C LEU A 78 -1.79 2.97 1.54
N VAL A 79 -1.05 3.82 0.84
CA VAL A 79 0.29 4.22 1.25
C VAL A 79 0.22 4.99 2.56
N SER A 80 -0.72 5.93 2.70
CA SER A 80 -0.92 6.69 3.93
C SER A 80 -1.21 5.78 5.12
N PHE A 81 -2.14 4.82 4.98
CA PHE A 81 -2.49 3.88 6.05
C PHE A 81 -1.31 2.99 6.46
N VAL A 82 -0.67 2.34 5.48
CA VAL A 82 0.45 1.42 5.74
C VAL A 82 1.65 2.17 6.33
N MET A 83 1.93 3.38 5.84
CA MET A 83 3.05 4.18 6.32
C MET A 83 2.79 4.81 7.67
N HIS A 84 1.54 5.09 8.03
CA HIS A 84 1.18 5.50 9.38
C HIS A 84 1.55 4.42 10.42
N GLU A 85 1.22 3.16 10.10
CA GLU A 85 1.44 2.01 11.00
C GLU A 85 2.90 1.52 10.99
N LEU A 86 3.54 1.45 9.82
CA LEU A 86 4.87 0.84 9.66
C LEU A 86 6.02 1.86 9.63
N ARG A 87 5.76 3.10 9.22
CA ARG A 87 6.72 4.22 9.14
C ARG A 87 8.04 3.84 8.48
N TRP A 88 7.99 3.30 7.27
CA TRP A 88 9.20 2.85 6.57
C TRP A 88 9.96 4.03 5.94
N PRO A 89 11.19 4.35 6.39
CA PRO A 89 11.94 5.50 5.90
C PRO A 89 12.33 5.41 4.41
N ALA A 90 12.43 4.20 3.86
CA ALA A 90 12.73 4.02 2.43
C ALA A 90 11.61 4.61 1.54
N VAL A 91 10.35 4.36 1.92
CA VAL A 91 9.18 4.89 1.22
C VAL A 91 9.06 6.39 1.42
N GLU A 92 9.26 6.88 2.65
CA GLU A 92 9.28 8.33 2.96
C GLU A 92 10.30 9.07 2.08
N GLN A 93 11.52 8.54 1.98
CA GLN A 93 12.55 9.11 1.11
C GLN A 93 12.18 9.04 -0.36
N ALA A 94 11.55 7.96 -0.82
CA ALA A 94 11.08 7.87 -2.20
C ALA A 94 10.01 8.92 -2.53
N ILE A 95 9.10 9.21 -1.60
CA ILE A 95 8.09 10.29 -1.75
C ILE A 95 8.79 11.65 -1.78
N ARG A 96 9.70 11.93 -0.83
CA ARG A 96 10.46 13.20 -0.80
C ARG A 96 11.30 13.44 -2.05
N ASN A 97 11.93 12.40 -2.58
CA ASN A 97 12.72 12.49 -3.80
C ASN A 97 11.84 12.87 -5.01
N ARG A 98 10.62 12.30 -5.06
CA ARG A 98 9.63 12.64 -6.09
C ARG A 98 9.09 14.07 -5.96
N LEU A 99 8.91 14.57 -4.74
CA LEU A 99 8.53 15.97 -4.48
C LEU A 99 9.66 16.94 -4.84
N SER A 100 10.91 16.53 -4.67
CA SER A 100 12.09 17.36 -4.98
C SER A 100 12.41 17.44 -6.47
N THR A 101 11.71 16.67 -7.32
CA THR A 101 11.98 16.62 -8.77
C THR A 101 11.21 17.75 -9.49
N PRO A 102 11.91 18.75 -10.07
CA PRO A 102 11.27 19.87 -10.76
C PRO A 102 10.60 19.42 -12.06
N GLY A 103 9.40 19.96 -12.35
CA GLY A 103 8.67 19.71 -13.62
C GLY A 103 7.62 18.59 -13.58
N ARG A 104 7.33 18.03 -12.41
CA ARG A 104 6.27 17.01 -12.25
C ARG A 104 4.86 17.65 -12.26
N ASN A 105 3.87 16.84 -12.64
CA ASN A 105 2.46 17.23 -12.65
C ASN A 105 2.01 17.73 -11.27
N VAL A 106 1.43 18.92 -11.19
CA VAL A 106 1.00 19.58 -9.94
C VAL A 106 -0.01 18.73 -9.17
N SER A 107 -0.87 17.97 -9.87
CA SER A 107 -1.81 17.04 -9.24
C SER A 107 -1.08 15.89 -8.53
N HIS A 108 -0.05 15.32 -9.17
CA HIS A 108 0.76 14.27 -8.53
C HIS A 108 1.53 14.84 -7.34
N PHE A 109 2.01 16.08 -7.43
CA PHE A 109 2.70 16.74 -6.33
C PHE A 109 1.83 16.80 -5.07
N ARG A 110 0.57 17.24 -5.19
CA ARG A 110 -0.37 17.29 -4.04
C ARG A 110 -0.67 15.92 -3.45
N LEU A 111 -0.82 14.89 -4.28
CA LEU A 111 -1.04 13.52 -3.81
C LEU A 111 0.18 12.98 -3.04
N HIS A 112 1.40 13.26 -3.50
CA HIS A 112 2.61 12.89 -2.79
C HIS A 112 2.80 13.68 -1.49
N GLU A 113 2.40 14.94 -1.46
CA GLU A 113 2.41 15.77 -0.25
C GLU A 113 1.44 15.22 0.80
N ALA A 114 0.23 14.85 0.40
CA ALA A 114 -0.76 14.21 1.27
C ALA A 114 -0.23 12.88 1.84
N MET A 115 0.37 12.02 1.01
CA MET A 115 1.01 10.78 1.47
C MET A 115 2.14 11.05 2.46
N LEU A 116 2.91 12.14 2.28
CA LEU A 116 3.99 12.50 3.20
C LEU A 116 3.44 13.01 4.55
N ASP A 117 2.28 13.68 4.56
CA ASP A 117 1.62 14.12 5.79
C ASP A 117 1.20 12.94 6.67
N ALA A 118 0.83 11.80 6.08
CA ALA A 118 0.48 10.58 6.82
C ALA A 118 1.66 9.98 7.65
N PHE A 119 2.91 10.32 7.31
CA PHE A 119 4.08 9.97 8.12
C PHE A 119 4.22 10.86 9.37
N SER A 120 3.53 12.00 9.41
CA SER A 120 3.52 12.91 10.56
C SER A 120 2.63 12.38 11.67
N ASP A 121 3.08 12.51 12.92
CA ASP A 121 2.29 12.11 14.10
C ASP A 121 1.02 12.97 14.29
N SER A 122 0.96 14.12 13.61
CA SER A 122 -0.15 15.08 13.63
C SER A 122 -1.13 14.94 12.46
N TRP A 123 -1.08 13.83 11.72
CA TRP A 123 -1.98 13.60 10.59
C TRP A 123 -3.45 13.72 11.03
N GLY A 124 -4.18 14.68 10.44
CA GLY A 124 -5.55 15.01 10.83
C GLY A 124 -6.55 13.86 10.62
N GLU A 125 -6.24 12.95 9.69
CA GLU A 125 -7.04 11.76 9.40
C GLU A 125 -6.68 10.59 10.31
N ARG A 126 -5.72 10.75 11.24
CA ARG A 126 -5.40 9.74 12.25
C ARG A 126 -6.62 9.35 13.06
N ASP A 127 -7.50 10.28 13.41
CA ASP A 127 -8.76 9.99 14.11
C ASP A 127 -9.73 9.18 13.25
N LEU A 128 -9.67 9.38 11.92
CA LEU A 128 -10.46 8.65 10.94
C LEU A 128 -10.00 7.18 10.88
N TYR A 129 -8.69 6.94 10.88
CA TYR A 129 -8.13 5.58 10.90
C TYR A 129 -8.04 4.93 12.30
N ALA A 130 -8.02 5.72 13.38
CA ALA A 130 -8.00 5.22 14.75
C ALA A 130 -9.28 4.43 15.09
N ARG A 131 -10.39 4.76 14.42
CA ARG A 131 -11.66 4.02 14.55
C ARG A 131 -11.57 2.56 14.06
N PHE A 132 -10.62 2.25 13.18
CA PHE A 132 -10.42 0.93 12.60
C PHE A 132 -9.52 0.01 13.44
N ARG A 133 -8.99 0.51 14.56
CA ARG A 133 -8.09 -0.26 15.44
C ARG A 133 -8.82 -1.04 16.55
N SER A 134 -10.15 -1.16 16.46
CA SER A 134 -11.03 -1.75 17.49
C SER A 134 -11.07 -3.27 17.48
#